data_AF-A0A1I7S8I5-F1
#
_entry.id   AF-A0A1I7S8I5-F1
#
_cell.length_a   1.000
_cell.length_b   1.000
_cell.length_c   1.000
_cell.angle_alpha   90.00
_cell.angle_beta   90.00
_cell.angle_gamma   90.00
#
_symmetry.space_group_name_H-M   'P 1'
#
loop_
_entity.id
_entity.type
_entity.pdbx_description
1 polymer ?
#
loop_
_entity_poly.entity_id
_entity_poly.type
_entity_poly.pdbx_seq_one_letter_code
_entity_poly.pdbx_strand_id
1 'polypeptide(L)'
;MIARFGLVSQRSLSMSSRMGKPDLVTQAFLKQIKDLAAKQKAAGGSLVNTSPEIKKKLDDQLNKLAQKYKLASSDVVSKLDVKFEQAKVESSVQTVLEGKTLDDLIAEVANEEKEYLAERDAKRKEEAKRQAALADAKA
;
A
#
# COMPACT_ATOMS: atom_id res chain seq x y z
N MET A 1 17.87 -50.94 49.30
CA MET A 1 18.23 -49.82 48.40
C MET A 1 18.67 -50.42 47.08
N ILE A 2 17.81 -50.41 46.06
CA ILE A 2 18.00 -51.14 44.79
C ILE A 2 18.69 -50.21 43.79
N ALA A 3 19.93 -50.51 43.41
CA ALA A 3 20.67 -49.76 42.38
C ALA A 3 20.25 -50.24 40.98
N ARG A 4 19.60 -49.36 40.20
CA ARG A 4 19.29 -49.58 38.79
C ARG A 4 20.52 -49.22 37.94
N PHE A 5 21.29 -50.23 37.51
CA PHE A 5 22.29 -50.07 36.47
C PHE A 5 21.60 -50.01 35.10
N GLY A 6 21.46 -48.82 34.52
CA GLY A 6 21.04 -48.65 33.14
C GLY A 6 22.17 -49.04 32.20
N LEU A 7 21.97 -50.11 31.42
CA LEU A 7 22.80 -50.45 30.27
C LEU A 7 22.62 -49.35 29.19
N VAL A 8 23.59 -48.45 29.07
CA VAL A 8 23.73 -47.61 27.87
C VAL A 8 24.57 -48.40 26.88
N SER A 9 23.92 -48.98 25.87
CA SER A 9 24.56 -49.63 24.72
C SER A 9 25.35 -48.57 23.95
N GLN A 10 26.65 -48.46 24.22
CA GLN A 10 27.56 -47.69 23.37
C GLN A 10 27.77 -48.50 22.10
N ARG A 11 27.05 -48.12 21.03
CA ARG A 11 27.38 -48.56 19.66
C ARG A 11 28.77 -47.99 19.32
N SER A 12 29.80 -48.77 19.58
CA SER A 12 31.14 -48.58 19.03
C SER A 12 31.04 -48.59 17.51
N LEU A 13 30.99 -47.40 16.90
CA LEU A 13 31.14 -47.25 15.45
C LEU A 13 32.62 -47.44 15.10
N SER A 14 32.99 -48.70 14.94
CA SER A 14 34.29 -49.18 14.46
C SER A 14 34.52 -48.86 12.97
N MET A 15 34.46 -47.57 12.61
CA MET A 15 34.77 -47.07 11.25
C MET A 15 35.86 -45.98 11.25
N SER A 16 36.52 -45.72 12.39
CA SER A 16 37.58 -44.70 12.48
C SER A 16 38.95 -45.16 11.97
N SER A 17 39.20 -46.46 11.81
CA SER A 17 40.51 -47.01 11.41
C SER A 17 40.67 -47.30 9.91
N ARG A 18 39.62 -47.11 9.09
CA ARG A 18 39.67 -47.23 7.62
C ARG A 18 39.69 -45.90 6.88
N MET A 19 39.80 -44.79 7.59
CA MET A 19 40.18 -43.51 6.99
C MET A 19 41.70 -43.54 6.78
N GLY A 20 42.13 -44.16 5.68
CA GLY A 20 43.46 -43.88 5.14
C GLY A 20 43.66 -42.36 5.07
N LYS A 21 44.91 -41.92 5.21
CA LYS A 21 45.27 -40.49 5.14
C LYS A 21 44.42 -39.82 4.03
N PRO A 22 43.75 -38.68 4.33
CA PRO A 22 42.92 -38.02 3.33
C PRO A 22 43.76 -37.80 2.08
N ASP A 23 43.23 -38.19 0.92
CA ASP A 23 43.86 -38.01 -0.38
C ASP A 23 44.35 -36.56 -0.53
N LEU A 24 45.47 -36.33 -1.22
CA LEU A 24 46.09 -35.01 -1.37
C LEU A 24 45.09 -33.96 -1.88
N VAL A 25 44.17 -34.36 -2.77
CA VAL A 25 43.10 -33.50 -3.28
C VAL A 25 42.15 -33.10 -2.14
N THR A 26 41.72 -34.04 -1.32
CA THR A 26 40.84 -33.76 -0.18
C THR A 26 41.54 -32.91 0.88
N GLN A 27 42.84 -33.12 1.11
CA GLN A 27 43.62 -32.29 2.02
C GLN A 27 43.80 -30.86 1.49
N ALA A 28 44.05 -30.68 0.20
CA ALA A 28 44.13 -29.37 -0.46
C ALA A 28 42.78 -28.63 -0.40
N PHE A 29 41.68 -29.33 -0.67
CA PHE A 29 40.34 -28.78 -0.57
C PHE A 29 39.98 -28.37 0.87
N LEU A 30 40.26 -29.23 1.86
CA LEU A 30 40.07 -28.90 3.28
C LEU A 30 40.93 -27.72 3.71
N LYS A 31 42.14 -27.58 3.17
CA LYS A 31 43.00 -26.41 3.40
C LYS A 31 42.38 -25.14 2.82
N GLN A 32 41.88 -25.18 1.58
CA GLN A 32 41.19 -24.04 0.97
C GLN A 32 39.93 -23.64 1.75
N ILE A 33 39.14 -24.60 2.22
CA ILE A 33 37.96 -24.31 3.07
C ILE A 33 38.38 -23.59 4.35
N LYS A 34 39.43 -24.08 5.03
CA LYS A 34 39.93 -23.44 6.25
C LYS A 34 40.46 -22.04 5.97
N ASP A 35 41.17 -21.84 4.87
CA ASP A 35 41.71 -20.54 4.46
C ASP A 35 40.59 -19.55 4.12
N LEU A 36 39.53 -19.99 3.42
CA LEU A 36 38.36 -19.17 3.12
C LEU A 36 37.55 -18.85 4.37
N ALA A 37 37.34 -19.82 5.26
CA ALA A 37 36.65 -19.61 6.52
C ALA A 37 37.43 -18.64 7.43
N ALA A 38 38.75 -18.74 7.46
CA ALA A 38 39.61 -17.79 8.17
C ALA A 38 39.51 -16.38 7.57
N LYS A 39 39.54 -16.27 6.24
CA LYS A 39 39.37 -14.99 5.54
C LYS A 39 37.97 -14.37 5.76
N GLN A 40 36.91 -15.18 5.78
CA GLN A 40 35.55 -14.72 6.08
C GLN A 40 35.40 -14.28 7.53
N LYS A 41 35.94 -15.05 8.49
CA LYS A 41 35.96 -14.66 9.91
C LYS A 41 36.75 -13.37 10.13
N ALA A 42 37.91 -13.24 9.51
CA ALA A 42 38.72 -12.02 9.57
C ALA A 42 38.01 -10.82 8.92
N ALA A 43 37.19 -11.06 7.90
CA ALA A 43 36.43 -10.00 7.25
C ALA A 43 35.19 -9.57 8.06
N GLY A 44 34.72 -10.36 9.04
CA GLY A 44 33.77 -9.91 10.07
C GLY A 44 32.49 -9.26 9.55
N GLY A 45 32.03 -9.63 8.35
CA GLY A 45 30.88 -9.01 7.67
C GLY A 45 31.23 -8.03 6.54
N SER A 46 32.51 -7.70 6.35
CA SER A 46 33.03 -6.96 5.20
C SER A 46 33.44 -7.91 4.06
N LEU A 47 33.58 -7.39 2.83
CA LEU A 47 34.13 -8.14 1.71
C LEU A 47 35.54 -8.66 2.04
N VAL A 48 35.79 -9.93 1.74
CA VAL A 48 37.11 -10.56 1.83
C VAL A 48 38.02 -9.93 0.78
N ASN A 49 39.18 -9.40 1.20
CA ASN A 49 40.15 -8.67 0.37
C ASN A 49 39.62 -7.35 -0.24
N THR A 50 39.24 -6.39 0.61
CA THR A 50 38.90 -5.05 0.11
C THR A 50 40.16 -4.26 -0.26
N SER A 51 40.50 -4.24 -1.55
CA SER A 51 41.32 -3.16 -2.10
C SER A 51 40.54 -1.84 -2.00
N PRO A 52 41.19 -0.69 -1.66
CA PRO A 52 40.51 0.60 -1.58
C PRO A 52 39.81 1.00 -2.89
N GLU A 53 40.26 0.48 -4.03
CA GLU A 53 39.62 0.70 -5.33
C GLU A 53 38.25 0.04 -5.45
N ILE A 54 38.07 -1.14 -4.84
CA ILE A 54 36.80 -1.89 -4.90
C ILE A 54 35.74 -1.20 -4.04
N LYS A 55 36.16 -0.61 -2.91
CA LYS A 55 35.30 0.22 -2.06
C LYS A 55 34.82 1.46 -2.81
N LYS A 56 35.73 2.19 -3.47
CA LYS A 56 35.36 3.35 -4.30
C LYS A 56 34.36 2.99 -5.40
N LYS A 57 34.59 1.88 -6.12
CA LYS A 57 33.64 1.43 -7.16
C LYS A 57 32.27 1.06 -6.60
N LEU A 58 32.23 0.45 -5.41
CA LEU A 58 30.97 0.14 -4.73
C LEU A 58 30.22 1.42 -4.35
N ASP A 59 30.92 2.40 -3.77
CA ASP A 59 30.33 3.68 -3.39
C ASP A 59 29.81 4.46 -4.61
N ASP A 60 30.56 4.45 -5.73
CA ASP A 60 30.13 5.07 -6.99
C ASP A 60 28.87 4.40 -7.56
N GLN A 61 28.76 3.08 -7.47
CA GLN A 61 27.57 2.34 -7.90
C GLN A 61 26.37 2.62 -6.99
N LEU A 62 26.57 2.70 -5.68
CA LEU A 62 25.53 3.06 -4.73
C LEU A 62 25.03 4.49 -4.96
N ASN A 63 25.93 5.44 -5.21
CA ASN A 63 25.58 6.82 -5.52
C ASN A 63 24.77 6.96 -6.81
N LYS A 64 25.11 6.20 -7.87
CA LYS A 64 24.33 6.18 -9.12
C LYS A 64 22.92 5.65 -8.91
N LEU A 65 22.76 4.62 -8.08
CA LEU A 65 21.44 4.07 -7.74
C LEU A 65 20.61 5.07 -6.92
N ALA A 66 21.22 5.69 -5.90
CA ALA A 66 20.57 6.72 -5.10
C ALA A 66 20.06 7.89 -5.97
N GLN A 67 20.90 8.38 -6.90
CA GLN A 67 20.52 9.42 -7.84
C GLN A 67 19.39 8.99 -8.78
N LYS A 68 19.46 7.77 -9.35
CA LYS A 68 18.46 7.28 -10.32
C LYS A 68 17.07 7.16 -9.72
N TYR A 69 16.98 6.76 -8.45
CA TYR A 69 15.71 6.58 -7.78
C TYR A 69 15.31 7.78 -6.90
N LYS A 70 16.11 8.86 -6.90
CA LYS A 70 15.96 10.00 -5.97
C LYS A 70 15.81 9.55 -4.50
N LEU A 71 16.40 8.41 -4.17
CA LEU A 71 16.34 7.82 -2.84
C LEU A 71 17.54 8.35 -2.06
N ALA A 72 17.29 9.21 -1.06
CA ALA A 72 18.37 9.71 -0.20
C ALA A 72 19.01 8.61 0.67
N SER A 73 18.34 7.46 0.83
CA SER A 73 18.86 6.23 1.43
C SER A 73 17.86 5.09 1.16
N SER A 74 18.29 3.83 1.20
CA SER A 74 17.40 2.65 1.13
C SER A 74 16.32 2.65 2.22
N ASP A 75 16.55 3.41 3.29
CA ASP A 75 15.65 3.59 4.44
C ASP A 75 14.57 4.68 4.23
N VAL A 76 14.59 5.34 3.06
CA VAL A 76 13.64 6.41 2.69
C VAL A 76 12.46 5.85 1.91
N VAL A 77 12.58 4.67 1.29
CA VAL A 77 11.49 4.02 0.55
C VAL A 77 10.27 3.76 1.44
N SER A 78 10.50 3.37 2.70
CA SER A 78 9.47 3.09 3.71
C SER A 78 8.91 4.34 4.39
N LYS A 79 9.48 5.53 4.15
CA LYS A 79 9.06 6.82 4.73
C LYS A 79 8.58 7.82 3.66
N LEU A 80 8.46 7.38 2.41
CA LEU A 80 7.87 8.21 1.37
C LEU A 80 6.38 8.38 1.69
N ASP A 81 6.01 9.63 1.92
CA ASP A 81 4.63 10.03 2.20
C ASP A 81 3.85 9.92 0.88
N VAL A 82 3.37 8.71 0.56
CA VAL A 82 2.68 8.44 -0.70
C VAL A 82 1.28 9.04 -0.66
N LYS A 83 1.20 10.33 -1.01
CA LYS A 83 -0.05 11.03 -1.24
C LYS A 83 -0.59 10.61 -2.59
N PHE A 84 -1.43 9.58 -2.59
CA PHE A 84 -2.21 9.22 -3.75
C PHE A 84 -3.28 10.28 -3.97
N GLU A 85 -3.17 11.03 -5.06
CA GLU A 85 -4.22 11.92 -5.55
C GLU A 85 -5.47 11.06 -5.82
N GLN A 86 -6.53 11.32 -5.04
CA GLN A 86 -7.78 10.60 -5.20
C GLN A 86 -8.45 11.08 -6.50
N ALA A 87 -8.61 10.17 -7.46
CA ALA A 87 -9.19 10.50 -8.75
C ALA A 87 -10.58 11.13 -8.57
N LYS A 88 -10.73 12.38 -9.02
CA LYS A 88 -12.01 13.09 -9.03
C LYS A 88 -12.88 12.46 -10.12
N VAL A 89 -13.74 11.52 -9.73
CA VAL A 89 -14.74 10.90 -10.63
C VAL A 89 -15.89 11.88 -10.78
N GLU A 90 -15.90 12.60 -11.90
CA GLU A 90 -17.06 13.42 -12.27
C GLU A 90 -18.15 12.47 -12.80
N SER A 91 -19.18 12.23 -11.98
CA SER A 91 -20.30 11.38 -12.37
C SER A 91 -21.17 12.14 -13.37
N SER A 92 -21.59 11.48 -14.45
CA SER A 92 -22.48 12.06 -15.46
C SER A 92 -23.83 12.49 -14.88
N VAL A 93 -24.21 11.99 -13.71
CA VAL A 93 -25.41 12.42 -12.98
C VAL A 93 -25.21 13.79 -12.35
N GLN A 94 -24.00 14.11 -11.89
CA GLN A 94 -23.66 15.43 -11.36
C GLN A 94 -23.70 16.51 -12.44
N THR A 95 -23.31 16.17 -13.67
CA THR A 95 -23.39 17.09 -14.82
C THR A 95 -24.83 17.25 -15.32
N VAL A 96 -25.66 16.20 -15.27
CA VAL A 96 -27.07 16.25 -15.69
C VAL A 96 -27.93 17.06 -14.70
N LEU A 97 -27.59 17.04 -13.41
CA LEU A 97 -28.29 17.81 -12.40
C LEU A 97 -27.73 19.22 -12.20
N GLU A 98 -26.83 19.70 -13.08
CA GLU A 98 -26.22 21.05 -13.03
C GLU A 98 -25.65 21.42 -11.64
N GLY A 99 -25.25 20.43 -10.85
CA GLY A 99 -24.80 20.64 -9.47
C GLY A 99 -25.90 20.91 -8.43
N LYS A 100 -27.18 20.94 -8.80
CA LYS A 100 -28.30 20.90 -7.85
C LYS A 100 -28.50 19.46 -7.36
N THR A 101 -28.85 19.29 -6.10
CA THR A 101 -29.20 17.96 -5.59
C THR A 101 -30.64 17.61 -6.00
N LEU A 102 -30.96 16.32 -6.07
CA LEU A 102 -32.33 15.88 -6.34
C LEU A 102 -33.33 16.49 -5.34
N ASP A 103 -32.91 16.66 -4.09
CA ASP A 103 -33.72 17.26 -3.03
C ASP A 103 -34.03 18.74 -3.31
N ASP A 104 -33.08 19.49 -3.90
CA ASP A 104 -33.28 20.89 -4.29
C ASP A 104 -34.34 21.01 -5.40
N LEU A 105 -34.32 20.11 -6.39
CA LEU A 105 -35.32 20.08 -7.47
C LEU A 105 -36.71 19.73 -6.93
N ILE A 106 -36.81 18.79 -5.99
CA ILE A 106 -38.08 18.42 -5.36
C ILE A 106 -38.66 19.62 -4.59
N ALA A 107 -37.81 20.38 -3.89
CA ALA A 107 -38.23 21.57 -3.17
C ALA A 107 -38.70 22.69 -4.13
N GLU A 108 -38.02 22.88 -5.25
CA GLU A 108 -38.38 23.85 -6.29
C GLU A 108 -39.78 23.56 -6.88
N VAL A 109 -40.01 22.31 -7.31
CA VAL A 109 -41.32 21.88 -7.86
C VAL A 109 -42.45 22.05 -6.82
N ALA A 110 -42.20 21.71 -5.56
CA ALA A 110 -43.21 21.84 -4.50
C ALA A 110 -43.59 23.32 -4.22
N ASN A 111 -42.69 24.27 -4.49
CA ASN A 111 -42.98 25.69 -4.37
C ASN A 111 -43.78 26.20 -5.58
N GLU A 112 -43.40 25.80 -6.79
CA GLU A 112 -44.14 26.12 -8.02
C GLU A 112 -45.61 25.64 -7.95
N GLU A 113 -45.84 24.44 -7.42
CA GLU A 113 -47.21 23.91 -7.22
C GLU A 113 -48.05 24.79 -6.29
N LYS A 114 -47.45 25.27 -5.18
CA LYS A 114 -48.15 26.13 -4.22
C LYS A 114 -48.49 27.48 -4.82
N GLU A 115 -47.55 28.08 -5.54
CA GLU A 115 -47.74 29.35 -6.23
C GLU A 115 -48.86 29.25 -7.28
N TYR A 116 -48.83 28.20 -8.10
CA TYR A 116 -49.86 27.94 -9.10
C TYR A 116 -51.26 27.77 -8.49
N LEU A 117 -51.37 27.01 -7.39
CA LEU A 117 -52.64 26.84 -6.69
C LEU A 117 -53.17 28.15 -6.09
N ALA A 118 -52.28 28.96 -5.50
CA ALA A 118 -52.63 30.26 -4.95
C ALA A 118 -53.13 31.23 -6.03
N GLU A 119 -52.46 31.29 -7.19
CA GLU A 119 -52.90 32.10 -8.33
C GLU A 119 -54.25 31.64 -8.89
N ARG A 120 -54.42 30.33 -9.05
CA ARG A 120 -55.67 29.76 -9.56
C ARG A 120 -56.85 30.09 -8.65
N ASP A 121 -56.66 29.97 -7.34
CA ASP A 121 -57.70 30.26 -6.37
C ASP A 121 -57.99 31.76 -6.26
N ALA A 122 -56.98 32.63 -6.46
CA ALA A 122 -57.17 34.07 -6.57
C ALA A 122 -58.02 34.44 -7.79
N LYS A 123 -57.70 33.89 -8.98
CA LYS A 123 -58.47 34.10 -10.22
C LYS A 123 -59.92 33.63 -10.07
N ARG A 124 -60.15 32.44 -9.50
CA ARG A 124 -61.50 31.94 -9.22
C ARG A 124 -62.29 32.85 -8.28
N LYS A 125 -61.65 33.41 -7.25
CA LYS A 125 -62.31 34.36 -6.34
C LYS A 125 -62.65 35.68 -7.04
N GLU A 126 -61.77 36.19 -7.89
CA GLU A 126 -62.05 37.40 -8.67
C GLU A 126 -63.19 37.20 -9.67
N GLU A 127 -63.20 36.07 -10.38
CA GLU A 127 -64.28 35.71 -11.30
C GLU A 127 -65.60 35.52 -10.56
N ALA A 128 -65.60 34.85 -9.39
CA ALA A 128 -66.80 34.72 -8.56
C ALA A 128 -67.32 36.08 -8.07
N LYS A 129 -66.43 37.01 -7.70
CA LYS A 129 -66.81 38.38 -7.34
C LYS A 129 -67.40 39.14 -8.53
N ARG A 130 -66.83 39.00 -9.73
CA ARG A 130 -67.38 39.60 -10.96
C ARG A 130 -68.73 38.99 -11.33
N GLN A 131 -68.89 37.68 -11.20
CA GLN A 131 -70.15 36.98 -11.46
C GLN A 131 -71.24 37.38 -10.46
N ALA A 132 -70.91 37.52 -9.17
CA ALA A 132 -71.83 38.02 -8.16
C ALA A 132 -72.28 39.46 -8.46
N ALA A 133 -71.33 40.36 -8.77
CA ALA A 133 -71.65 41.73 -9.15
C ALA A 133 -72.51 41.83 -10.43
N LEU A 134 -72.30 40.93 -11.40
CA LEU A 134 -73.13 40.85 -12.62
C LEU A 134 -74.52 40.24 -12.36
N ALA A 135 -74.66 39.36 -11.37
CA ALA A 135 -75.95 38.81 -10.95
C ALA A 135 -76.78 39.85 -10.19
N ASP A 136 -76.15 40.61 -9.28
CA ASP A 136 -76.80 41.69 -8.53
C ASP A 136 -77.20 42.87 -9.43
N ALA A 137 -76.45 43.15 -10.51
CA ALA A 137 -76.79 44.19 -11.48
C ALA A 137 -77.86 43.80 -12.51
N LYS A 138 -78.23 42.52 -12.58
CA LYS A 138 -79.28 41.99 -13.48
C LYS A 138 -80.60 41.65 -12.77
N ALA A 139 -80.65 41.75 -11.44
CA ALA A 139 -81.84 41.64 -10.62
C ALA A 139 -82.49 43.01 -10.40
#